data_AF-A0A0G4L429-F1
#
_entry.id   AF-A0A0G4L429-F1
#
_cell.length_a   1.000
_cell.length_b   1.000
_cell.length_c   1.000
_cell.angle_alpha   90.00
_cell.angle_beta   90.00
_cell.angle_gamma   90.00
#
_symmetry.space_group_name_H-M   'P 1'
#
loop_
_entity.id
_entity.type
_entity.pdbx_description
1 polymer ?
#
loop_
_entity_poly.entity_id
_entity_poly.type
_entity_poly.pdbx_seq_one_letter_code
_entity_poly.pdbx_strand_id
1 'polypeptide(L)'
;MFWLMKSEPDVRIEDGYEIKFSIDDLGERKIPEGWDGIRNYVARNNLRQMKKGDKAFFYHSNCKEPGVVGLMTIMKEYSPDWNACINDNPYYDASAPHDGSKWSLVHVKIEHKFPAIVPLRLIKELPGDSPLKDMQLLKQSRLSVNKVTQTEFNEVIRIAKSLTTDKDWERTVAETKKLVNYLA
;
A
#
# COMPACT_ATOMS: atom_id res chain seq x y z
N MET A 1 -7.38 11.50 -5.13
CA MET A 1 -6.46 10.77 -6.04
C MET A 1 -6.36 9.32 -5.59
N PHE A 2 -5.79 8.45 -6.43
CA PHE A 2 -5.62 7.03 -6.12
C PHE A 2 -4.16 6.62 -6.21
N TRP A 3 -3.81 5.65 -5.37
CA TRP A 3 -2.46 5.18 -5.19
C TRP A 3 -2.42 3.66 -5.06
N LEU A 4 -1.23 3.08 -5.16
CA LEU A 4 -0.96 1.69 -4.79
C LEU A 4 0.35 1.66 -4.00
N MET A 5 0.31 1.02 -2.83
CA MET A 5 1.42 0.98 -1.89
C MET A 5 1.72 -0.47 -1.54
N LYS A 6 2.98 -0.88 -1.77
CA LYS A 6 3.44 -2.25 -1.59
C LYS A 6 3.94 -2.47 -0.16
N SER A 7 3.62 -3.63 0.39
CA SER A 7 4.14 -4.14 1.65
C SER A 7 4.31 -5.66 1.58
N GLU A 8 5.22 -6.21 2.36
CA GLU A 8 5.54 -7.65 2.38
C GLU A 8 4.76 -8.34 3.51
N PRO A 9 3.86 -9.30 3.22
CA PRO A 9 3.06 -9.95 4.26
C PRO A 9 3.79 -11.10 4.98
N ASP A 10 4.83 -11.65 4.36
CA ASP A 10 5.63 -12.76 4.88
C ASP A 10 6.91 -12.22 5.51
N VAL A 11 7.45 -12.94 6.50
CA VAL A 11 8.71 -12.56 7.16
C VAL A 11 9.86 -12.59 6.17
N ARG A 12 10.55 -11.46 6.03
CA ARG A 12 11.87 -11.37 5.40
C ARG A 12 12.87 -10.73 6.35
N ILE A 13 14.09 -11.24 6.38
CA ILE A 13 15.18 -10.63 7.13
C ILE A 13 15.95 -9.68 6.21
N GLU A 14 16.09 -8.42 6.61
CA GLU A 14 16.90 -7.39 5.94
C GLU A 14 17.86 -6.79 6.96
N ASP A 15 19.16 -6.92 6.72
CA ASP A 15 20.22 -6.42 7.61
C ASP A 15 20.06 -6.85 9.09
N GLY A 16 19.51 -8.05 9.31
CA GLY A 16 19.28 -8.63 10.64
C GLY A 16 17.93 -8.26 11.26
N TYR A 17 17.12 -7.43 10.60
CA TYR A 17 15.78 -7.04 11.07
C TYR A 17 14.69 -7.81 10.33
N GLU A 18 13.64 -8.15 11.06
CA GLU A 18 12.42 -8.71 10.48
C GLU A 18 11.56 -7.61 9.83
N ILE A 19 11.35 -7.74 8.52
CA ILE A 19 10.45 -6.92 7.72
C ILE A 19 9.22 -7.77 7.40
N LYS A 20 8.09 -7.38 7.99
CA LYS A 20 6.78 -7.97 7.73
C LYS A 20 5.69 -6.97 8.07
N PHE A 21 4.79 -6.71 7.14
CA PHE A 21 3.59 -5.94 7.39
C PHE A 21 2.48 -6.26 6.39
N SER A 22 1.46 -6.98 6.85
CA SER A 22 0.28 -7.38 6.09
C SER A 22 -0.90 -6.40 6.28
N ILE A 23 -1.99 -6.63 5.55
CA ILE A 23 -3.21 -5.82 5.71
C ILE A 23 -3.92 -6.13 7.04
N ASP A 24 -3.71 -7.34 7.58
CA ASP A 24 -4.23 -7.72 8.90
C ASP A 24 -3.48 -6.98 10.00
N ASP A 25 -2.15 -6.88 9.89
CA ASP A 25 -1.33 -6.08 10.80
C ASP A 25 -1.76 -4.60 10.77
N LEU A 26 -2.10 -4.05 9.59
CA LEU A 26 -2.69 -2.72 9.48
C LEU A 26 -4.04 -2.63 10.23
N GLY A 27 -4.90 -3.63 10.10
CA GLY A 27 -6.21 -3.68 10.75
C GLY A 27 -6.14 -3.62 12.28
N GLU A 28 -5.04 -4.07 12.87
CA GLU A 28 -4.81 -4.10 14.32
C GLU A 28 -4.21 -2.80 14.88
N ARG A 29 -3.75 -1.87 14.02
CA ARG A 29 -3.12 -0.62 14.46
C ARG A 29 -4.10 0.29 15.20
N LYS A 30 -3.70 0.77 16.38
CA LYS A 30 -4.54 1.63 17.24
C LYS A 30 -4.65 3.07 16.77
N ILE A 31 -3.68 3.54 16.00
CA ILE A 31 -3.61 4.89 15.42
C ILE A 31 -3.36 4.77 13.91
N PRO A 32 -3.62 5.82 13.11
CA PRO A 32 -3.22 5.82 11.71
C PRO A 32 -1.75 5.43 11.54
N GLU A 33 -1.50 4.37 10.77
CA GLU A 33 -0.18 3.77 10.65
C GLU A 33 0.72 4.62 9.77
N GLY A 34 1.94 4.91 10.22
CA GLY A 34 2.95 5.56 9.40
C GLY A 34 3.48 4.59 8.34
N TRP A 35 3.36 4.94 7.06
CA TRP A 35 3.88 4.14 5.96
C TRP A 35 5.36 4.46 5.71
N ASP A 36 6.20 3.94 6.59
CA ASP A 36 7.64 4.22 6.65
C ASP A 36 8.47 3.41 5.63
N GLY A 37 9.80 3.46 5.77
CA GLY A 37 10.72 2.59 5.01
C GLY A 37 10.89 2.94 3.54
N ILE A 38 10.25 4.00 3.04
CA ILE A 38 10.41 4.43 1.65
C ILE A 38 11.80 5.05 1.44
N ARG A 39 12.65 4.35 0.69
CA ARG A 39 14.02 4.78 0.30
C ARG A 39 14.21 4.97 -1.20
N ASN A 40 13.11 5.14 -1.95
CA ASN A 40 13.12 5.49 -3.37
C ASN A 40 12.60 6.92 -3.57
N TYR A 41 13.34 7.77 -4.28
CA TYR A 41 13.00 9.19 -4.47
C TYR A 41 11.66 9.40 -5.21
N VAL A 42 11.34 8.58 -6.22
CA VAL A 42 10.07 8.66 -6.95
C VAL A 42 8.92 8.27 -6.02
N ALA A 43 9.07 7.17 -5.28
CA ALA A 43 8.07 6.73 -4.30
C ALA A 43 7.85 7.79 -3.21
N ARG A 44 8.92 8.37 -2.67
CA ARG A 44 8.85 9.49 -1.71
C ARG A 44 8.11 10.69 -2.28
N ASN A 45 8.41 11.07 -3.52
CA ASN A 45 7.74 12.20 -4.17
C ASN A 45 6.25 11.91 -4.40
N ASN A 46 5.87 10.65 -4.64
CA ASN A 46 4.47 10.24 -4.67
C ASN A 46 3.81 10.38 -3.30
N LEU A 47 4.45 9.94 -2.21
CA LEU A 47 3.95 10.15 -0.85
C LEU A 47 3.70 11.64 -0.53
N ARG A 48 4.62 12.52 -0.93
CA ARG A 48 4.49 13.97 -0.70
C ARG A 48 3.34 14.63 -1.47
N GLN A 49 2.83 13.98 -2.52
CA GLN A 49 1.69 14.45 -3.30
C GLN A 49 0.35 13.97 -2.75
N MET A 50 0.36 12.99 -1.84
CA MET A 50 -0.87 12.44 -1.26
C MET A 50 -1.56 13.48 -0.37
N LYS A 51 -2.89 13.50 -0.46
CA LYS A 51 -3.77 14.34 0.35
C LYS A 51 -4.62 13.52 1.29
N LYS A 52 -4.99 14.09 2.43
CA LYS A 52 -5.93 13.46 3.36
C LYS A 52 -7.23 13.13 2.59
N GLY A 53 -7.70 11.89 2.72
CA GLY A 53 -8.88 11.37 2.01
C GLY A 53 -8.56 10.70 0.66
N ASP A 54 -7.32 10.77 0.16
CA ASP A 54 -6.90 9.94 -0.96
C ASP A 54 -6.98 8.45 -0.59
N LYS A 55 -7.23 7.61 -1.59
CA LYS A 55 -7.30 6.15 -1.41
C LYS A 55 -6.08 5.47 -1.99
N ALA A 56 -5.64 4.40 -1.35
CA ALA A 56 -4.55 3.57 -1.83
C ALA A 56 -4.94 2.09 -1.79
N PHE A 57 -4.58 1.35 -2.82
CA PHE A 57 -4.56 -0.11 -2.76
C PHE A 57 -3.43 -0.57 -1.84
N PHE A 58 -3.74 -1.46 -0.91
CA PHE A 58 -2.75 -2.23 -0.17
C PHE A 58 -2.33 -3.41 -1.06
N TYR A 59 -1.07 -3.45 -1.44
CA TYR A 59 -0.53 -4.48 -2.33
C TYR A 59 0.46 -5.37 -1.57
N HIS A 60 0.20 -6.67 -1.53
CA HIS A 60 1.15 -7.66 -1.04
C HIS A 60 2.22 -7.93 -2.09
N SER A 61 3.48 -7.66 -1.75
CA SER A 61 4.64 -7.91 -2.59
C SER A 61 5.58 -8.94 -1.97
N ASN A 62 6.47 -9.50 -2.79
CA ASN A 62 7.51 -10.45 -2.36
C ASN A 62 6.99 -11.65 -1.54
N CYS A 63 5.79 -12.11 -1.87
CA CYS A 63 5.16 -13.28 -1.28
C CYS A 63 4.78 -14.28 -2.37
N LYS A 64 4.28 -15.45 -1.97
CA LYS A 64 3.84 -16.50 -2.88
C LYS A 64 2.76 -16.02 -3.86
N GLU A 65 1.83 -15.18 -3.40
CA GLU A 65 0.69 -14.68 -4.17
C GLU A 65 0.63 -13.14 -4.14
N PRO A 66 1.47 -12.45 -4.93
CA PRO A 66 1.52 -11.01 -4.92
C PRO A 66 0.28 -10.41 -5.62
N GLY A 67 -0.28 -9.36 -5.04
CA GLY A 67 -1.54 -8.79 -5.53
C GLY A 67 -2.13 -7.71 -4.66
N VAL A 68 -3.21 -7.10 -5.11
CA VAL A 68 -3.99 -6.15 -4.32
C VAL A 68 -4.90 -6.91 -3.38
N VAL A 69 -4.83 -6.60 -2.08
CA VAL A 69 -5.56 -7.31 -1.03
C VAL A 69 -6.60 -6.45 -0.31
N GLY A 70 -6.64 -5.16 -0.61
CA GLY A 70 -7.60 -4.25 -0.02
C GLY A 70 -7.33 -2.79 -0.32
N LEU A 71 -8.06 -1.94 0.40
CA LEU A 71 -8.04 -0.50 0.35
C LEU A 71 -7.71 0.10 1.70
N MET A 72 -7.00 1.20 1.65
CA MET A 72 -6.73 2.09 2.77
C MET A 72 -6.91 3.55 2.34
N THR A 73 -7.14 4.41 3.32
CA THR A 73 -7.27 5.87 3.13
C THR A 73 -6.12 6.59 3.81
N ILE A 74 -5.62 7.64 3.14
CA ILE A 74 -4.62 8.56 3.70
C ILE A 74 -5.29 9.44 4.76
N MET A 75 -4.88 9.31 6.02
CA MET A 75 -5.41 10.05 7.16
C MET A 75 -4.64 11.33 7.47
N LYS A 76 -3.36 11.35 7.13
CA LYS A 76 -2.46 12.50 7.31
C LYS A 76 -1.52 12.56 6.11
N GLU A 77 -1.34 13.77 5.60
CA GLU A 77 -0.32 14.08 4.59
C GLU A 77 1.09 13.74 5.10
N TYR A 78 2.08 13.95 4.25
CA TYR A 78 3.43 13.51 4.58
C TYR A 78 3.99 14.19 5.84
N SER A 79 4.82 13.45 6.58
CA SER A 79 5.75 13.97 7.59
C SER A 79 7.13 13.34 7.39
N PRO A 80 8.18 13.85 8.04
CA PRO A 80 9.49 13.19 8.05
C PRO A 80 9.38 11.72 8.47
N ASP A 81 10.14 10.86 7.80
CA ASP A 81 10.41 9.50 8.26
C ASP A 81 11.71 9.51 9.09
N TRP A 82 11.56 9.60 10.40
CA TRP A 82 12.67 9.67 11.35
C TRP A 82 13.40 8.33 11.52
N ASN A 83 12.83 7.20 11.06
CA ASN A 83 13.51 5.90 11.11
C ASN A 83 14.82 5.93 10.29
N ALA A 84 14.91 6.80 9.29
CA ALA A 84 16.14 7.04 8.54
C ALA A 84 17.31 7.59 9.38
N CYS A 85 17.05 8.16 10.55
CA CYS A 85 18.07 8.75 11.43
C CYS A 85 18.43 7.86 12.62
N ILE A 86 17.87 6.65 12.71
CA ILE A 86 18.07 5.72 13.82
C ILE A 86 19.03 4.63 13.35
N ASN A 87 20.26 4.59 13.88
CA ASN A 87 21.30 3.63 13.45
C ASN A 87 20.88 2.16 13.60
N ASP A 88 20.03 1.84 14.57
CA ASP A 88 19.52 0.50 14.86
C ASP A 88 18.10 0.32 14.28
N ASN A 89 17.96 0.61 12.99
CA ASN A 89 16.70 0.49 12.27
C ASN A 89 16.98 -0.03 10.85
N PRO A 90 16.15 -0.95 10.31
CA PRO A 90 16.36 -1.49 8.96
C PRO A 90 16.35 -0.44 7.85
N TYR A 91 15.75 0.72 8.13
CA TYR A 91 15.62 1.80 7.16
C TYR A 91 16.58 2.96 7.45
N TYR A 92 17.60 2.76 8.27
CA TYR A 92 18.64 3.76 8.51
C TYR A 92 19.29 4.22 7.21
N ASP A 93 19.55 5.52 7.09
CA ASP A 93 20.30 6.10 5.98
C ASP A 93 21.33 7.07 6.55
N ALA A 94 22.60 6.67 6.58
CA ALA A 94 23.71 7.47 7.10
C ALA A 94 23.90 8.83 6.40
N SER A 95 23.30 9.01 5.22
CA SER A 95 23.32 10.26 4.48
C SER A 95 22.02 11.07 4.62
N ALA A 96 21.11 10.66 5.52
CA ALA A 96 19.94 11.46 5.87
C ALA A 96 20.34 12.59 6.84
N PRO A 97 20.06 13.86 6.49
CA PRO A 97 20.21 14.96 7.44
C PRO A 97 19.22 14.79 8.60
N HIS A 98 19.66 15.15 9.81
CA HIS A 98 18.86 15.14 11.04
C HIS A 98 17.86 16.31 11.11
N ASP A 99 17.34 16.74 9.96
CA ASP A 99 16.31 17.77 9.81
C ASP A 99 14.98 17.20 9.26
N GLY A 100 14.94 15.90 8.97
CA GLY A 100 13.74 15.21 8.48
C GLY A 100 13.39 15.52 7.02
N SER A 101 14.26 16.19 6.27
CA SER A 101 13.96 16.67 4.92
C SER A 101 14.08 15.61 3.83
N LYS A 102 14.83 14.53 4.07
CA LYS A 102 15.19 13.57 3.01
C LYS A 102 14.12 12.52 2.74
N TRP A 103 13.59 11.89 3.78
CA TRP A 103 12.60 10.81 3.67
C TRP A 103 11.28 11.23 4.30
N SER A 104 10.20 10.62 3.82
CA SER A 104 8.85 11.02 4.22
C SER A 104 7.94 9.81 4.24
N LEU A 105 6.98 9.82 5.15
CA LEU A 105 5.91 8.85 5.26
C LEU A 105 4.56 9.56 5.29
N VAL A 106 3.48 8.87 4.94
CA VAL A 106 2.10 9.31 5.15
C VAL A 106 1.46 8.43 6.23
N HIS A 107 0.29 8.81 6.73
CA HIS A 107 -0.41 7.97 7.71
C HIS A 107 -1.69 7.41 7.11
N VAL A 108 -1.92 6.11 7.27
CA VAL A 108 -3.03 5.41 6.62
C VAL A 108 -3.94 4.72 7.62
N LYS A 109 -5.20 4.51 7.22
CA LYS A 109 -6.14 3.64 7.91
C LYS A 109 -6.76 2.64 6.95
N ILE A 110 -7.04 1.43 7.42
CA ILE A 110 -7.74 0.44 6.61
C ILE A 110 -9.16 0.91 6.29
N GLU A 111 -9.57 0.71 5.04
CA GLU A 111 -10.91 1.02 4.56
C GLU A 111 -11.69 -0.25 4.18
N HIS A 112 -11.06 -1.18 3.48
CA HIS A 112 -11.71 -2.44 3.10
C HIS A 112 -10.66 -3.53 2.85
N LYS A 113 -10.73 -4.64 3.59
CA LYS A 113 -10.01 -5.87 3.24
C LYS A 113 -10.81 -6.63 2.20
N PHE A 114 -10.24 -6.93 1.04
CA PHE A 114 -10.96 -7.64 -0.02
C PHE A 114 -11.22 -9.11 0.37
N PRO A 115 -12.33 -9.69 -0.11
CA PRO A 115 -12.63 -11.11 0.13
C PRO A 115 -11.71 -12.05 -0.65
N ALA A 116 -11.09 -11.57 -1.74
CA ALA A 116 -10.11 -12.29 -2.53
C ALA A 116 -9.01 -11.32 -3.00
N ILE A 117 -7.79 -11.84 -3.14
CA ILE A 117 -6.67 -11.11 -3.72
C ILE A 117 -6.96 -10.86 -5.21
N VAL A 118 -6.66 -9.65 -5.72
CA VAL A 118 -6.51 -9.40 -7.16
C VAL A 118 -5.06 -9.72 -7.53
N PRO A 119 -4.76 -10.89 -8.12
CA PRO A 119 -3.38 -11.34 -8.28
C PRO A 119 -2.66 -10.53 -9.36
N LEU A 120 -1.36 -10.27 -9.16
CA LEU A 120 -0.52 -9.63 -10.18
C LEU A 120 -0.56 -10.39 -11.51
N ARG A 121 -0.62 -11.72 -11.44
CA ARG A 121 -0.72 -12.59 -12.62
C ARG A 121 -1.94 -12.23 -13.46
N LEU A 122 -3.11 -12.12 -12.83
CA LEU A 122 -4.35 -11.74 -13.51
C LEU A 122 -4.22 -10.38 -14.18
N ILE A 123 -3.66 -9.37 -13.48
CA ILE A 123 -3.43 -8.03 -14.04
C ILE A 123 -2.52 -8.10 -15.28
N LYS A 124 -1.47 -8.93 -15.27
CA LYS A 124 -0.53 -9.10 -16.39
C LYS A 124 -1.13 -9.85 -17.59
N GLU A 125 -2.10 -10.72 -17.34
CA GLU A 125 -2.76 -11.53 -18.38
C GLU A 125 -3.93 -10.79 -19.06
N LEU A 126 -4.28 -9.58 -18.62
CA LEU A 126 -5.32 -8.78 -19.24
C LEU A 126 -4.98 -8.41 -20.70
N PRO A 127 -5.98 -8.25 -21.57
CA PRO A 127 -5.79 -7.79 -22.95
C PRO A 127 -5.00 -6.49 -23.04
N GLY A 128 -4.27 -6.30 -24.15
CA GLY A 128 -3.40 -5.13 -24.35
C GLY A 128 -4.12 -3.78 -24.48
N ASP A 129 -5.44 -3.78 -24.64
CA ASP A 129 -6.31 -2.60 -24.60
C ASP A 129 -6.95 -2.37 -23.22
N SER A 130 -6.64 -3.21 -22.23
CA SER A 130 -7.09 -3.06 -20.85
C SER A 130 -6.73 -1.67 -20.29
N PRO A 131 -7.61 -1.08 -19.45
CA PRO A 131 -7.29 0.12 -18.68
C PRO A 131 -6.01 0.03 -17.85
N LEU A 132 -5.56 -1.18 -17.50
CA LEU A 132 -4.39 -1.40 -16.64
C LEU A 132 -3.06 -1.50 -17.40
N LYS A 133 -3.06 -1.50 -18.73
CA LYS A 133 -1.86 -1.74 -19.56
C LYS A 133 -0.70 -0.79 -19.24
N ASP A 134 -1.03 0.45 -18.86
CA ASP A 134 -0.07 1.52 -18.65
C ASP A 134 0.26 1.79 -17.18
N MET A 135 -0.29 0.97 -16.27
CA MET A 135 -0.19 1.17 -14.84
C MET A 135 1.27 1.14 -14.37
N GLN A 136 1.64 2.07 -13.47
CA GLN A 136 3.01 2.16 -12.96
C GLN A 136 3.49 0.85 -12.32
N LEU A 137 2.59 0.08 -11.71
CA LEU A 137 2.85 -1.24 -11.16
C LEU A 137 3.52 -2.17 -12.18
N LEU A 138 3.10 -2.13 -13.45
CA LEU A 138 3.59 -2.98 -14.52
C LEU A 138 4.88 -2.42 -15.15
N LYS A 139 4.94 -1.10 -15.32
CA LYS A 139 6.07 -0.41 -15.96
C LYS A 139 7.29 -0.24 -15.05
N GLN A 140 7.08 -0.13 -13.75
CA GLN A 140 8.11 0.17 -12.75
C GLN A 140 8.05 -0.84 -11.61
N SER A 141 8.52 -2.07 -11.88
CA SER A 141 8.42 -3.20 -10.95
C SER A 141 9.03 -2.91 -9.56
N ARG A 142 10.11 -2.13 -9.50
CA ARG A 142 10.81 -1.74 -8.26
C ARG A 142 10.20 -0.53 -7.54
N LEU A 143 9.17 0.12 -8.10
CA LEU A 143 8.50 1.25 -7.46
C LEU A 143 7.46 0.75 -6.45
N SER A 144 7.63 1.09 -5.17
CA SER A 144 6.78 0.64 -4.06
C SER A 144 5.53 1.52 -3.85
N VAL A 145 5.59 2.79 -4.24
CA VAL A 145 4.47 3.74 -4.17
C VAL A 145 4.15 4.24 -5.57
N ASN A 146 2.99 3.87 -6.07
CA ASN A 146 2.57 4.06 -7.46
C ASN A 146 1.39 5.04 -7.51
N LYS A 147 1.38 5.92 -8.52
CA LYS A 147 0.19 6.67 -8.92
C LYS A 147 -0.78 5.72 -9.61
N VAL A 148 -2.07 5.91 -9.35
CA VAL A 148 -3.17 5.17 -9.98
C VAL A 148 -4.18 6.17 -10.51
N THR A 149 -4.51 6.05 -11.80
CA THR A 149 -5.57 6.86 -12.42
C THR A 149 -6.94 6.39 -11.96
N GLN A 150 -7.97 7.23 -12.11
CA GLN A 150 -9.35 6.83 -11.79
C GLN A 150 -9.79 5.59 -12.59
N THR A 151 -9.43 5.52 -13.87
CA THR A 151 -9.78 4.39 -14.74
C THR A 151 -9.11 3.10 -14.27
N GLU A 152 -7.82 3.15 -13.92
CA GLU A 152 -7.11 1.99 -13.37
C GLU A 152 -7.69 1.56 -12.03
N PHE A 153 -8.00 2.53 -11.14
CA PHE A 153 -8.61 2.24 -9.85
C PHE A 153 -9.95 1.51 -10.01
N ASN A 154 -10.83 2.05 -10.86
CA ASN A 154 -12.13 1.45 -11.12
C ASN A 154 -12.00 0.04 -11.70
N GLU A 155 -11.04 -0.17 -12.59
CA GLU A 155 -10.83 -1.48 -13.20
C GLU A 155 -10.31 -2.51 -12.18
N VAL A 156 -9.38 -2.15 -11.30
CA VAL A 156 -8.94 -3.04 -10.20
C VAL A 156 -10.11 -3.38 -9.27
N ILE A 157 -10.97 -2.41 -8.93
CA ILE A 157 -12.18 -2.66 -8.11
C ILE A 157 -13.16 -3.59 -8.85
N ARG A 158 -13.37 -3.38 -10.15
CA ARG A 158 -14.22 -4.24 -10.98
C ARG A 158 -13.71 -5.68 -10.98
N ILE A 159 -12.40 -5.86 -11.15
CA ILE A 159 -11.76 -7.18 -11.10
C ILE A 159 -11.94 -7.79 -9.71
N ALA A 160 -11.65 -7.06 -8.63
CA ALA A 160 -11.82 -7.54 -7.26
C ALA A 160 -13.24 -8.05 -6.99
N LYS A 161 -14.27 -7.31 -7.43
CA LYS A 161 -15.66 -7.72 -7.33
C LYS A 161 -16.00 -8.94 -8.18
N SER A 162 -15.39 -9.07 -9.37
CA SER A 162 -15.63 -10.22 -10.25
C SER A 162 -15.04 -11.55 -9.73
N LEU A 163 -14.09 -11.49 -8.80
CA LEU A 163 -13.45 -12.66 -8.18
C LEU A 163 -14.24 -13.22 -6.99
N THR A 164 -15.37 -12.61 -6.65
CA THR A 164 -16.10 -12.90 -5.41
C THR A 164 -17.61 -12.75 -5.61
N THR A 165 -18.40 -13.04 -4.59
CA THR A 165 -19.84 -12.79 -4.60
C THR A 165 -20.15 -11.44 -3.94
N ASP A 166 -21.26 -10.80 -4.30
CA ASP A 166 -21.72 -9.58 -3.62
C ASP A 166 -21.87 -9.81 -2.10
N LYS A 167 -22.31 -11.00 -1.70
CA LYS A 167 -22.43 -11.40 -0.30
C LYS A 167 -21.08 -11.43 0.42
N ASP A 168 -20.03 -11.96 -0.22
CA ASP A 168 -18.67 -11.97 0.36
C ASP A 168 -18.07 -10.55 0.42
N TRP A 169 -18.33 -9.74 -0.60
CA TRP A 169 -17.94 -8.33 -0.61
C TRP A 169 -18.58 -7.55 0.54
N GLU A 170 -19.90 -7.66 0.70
CA GLU A 170 -20.65 -7.03 1.79
C GLU A 170 -20.19 -7.54 3.16
N ARG A 171 -19.96 -8.84 3.30
CA ARG A 171 -19.43 -9.44 4.53
C ARG A 171 -18.10 -8.80 4.92
N THR A 172 -17.14 -8.76 4.00
CA THR A 172 -15.80 -8.22 4.30
C THR A 172 -15.80 -6.71 4.54
N VAL A 173 -16.71 -5.95 3.91
CA VAL A 173 -16.95 -4.55 4.30
C VAL A 173 -17.42 -4.46 5.76
N ALA A 174 -18.40 -5.27 6.16
CA ALA A 174 -18.93 -5.28 7.52
C ALA A 174 -17.90 -5.77 8.56
N GLU A 175 -17.04 -6.72 8.20
CA GLU A 175 -15.93 -7.20 9.03
C GLU A 175 -14.84 -6.14 9.16
N THR A 176 -14.46 -5.48 8.06
CA THR A 176 -13.43 -4.42 8.07
C THR A 176 -13.83 -3.27 8.98
N LYS A 177 -15.13 -2.91 9.02
CA LYS A 177 -15.68 -1.88 9.93
C LYS A 177 -15.45 -2.16 11.42
N LYS A 178 -15.19 -3.41 11.79
CA LYS A 178 -14.95 -3.83 13.17
C LYS A 178 -13.47 -3.79 13.55
N LEU A 179 -12.56 -3.59 12.58
CA LEU A 179 -11.13 -3.55 12.84
C LEU A 179 -10.74 -2.29 13.62
N VAL A 180 -9.72 -2.43 14.46
CA VAL A 180 -9.22 -1.37 15.33
C VAL A 180 -8.80 -0.15 14.52
N ASN A 181 -8.16 -0.37 13.38
CA ASN A 181 -7.65 0.69 12.53
C ASN A 181 -8.66 1.23 11.51
N TYR A 182 -9.93 0.85 11.59
CA TYR A 182 -10.91 1.24 10.58
C TYR A 182 -11.08 2.77 10.45
N LEU A 183 -11.32 3.20 9.21
CA LEU A 183 -11.74 4.56 8.85
C LEU A 183 -13.17 4.83 9.34
N ALA A 184 -13.29 5.27 10.60
CA ALA A 184 -14.56 5.73 11.17
C ALA A 184 -15.10 6.99 10.46
#